data_AF-B6A9K4-F1
#
_entry.id   AF-B6A9K4-F1
#
_cell.length_a   1.000
_cell.length_b   1.000
_cell.length_c   1.000
_cell.angle_alpha   90.00
_cell.angle_beta   90.00
_cell.angle_gamma   90.00
#
_symmetry.space_group_name_H-M   'P 1'
#
loop_
_entity.id
_entity.type
_entity.pdbx_description
1 polymer ?
#
loop_
_entity_poly.entity_id
_entity_poly.type
_entity_poly.pdbx_seq_one_letter_code
_entity_poly.pdbx_strand_id
1 'polypeptide(L)'
;MPKFINPITMYRIVSMGTFCRTIWPIFGPLMLYQYIRQIDEELAVVEKMFYASNQDSPEKYFNPNKISLLGHWRISQDLESLHKFINNYSNKGSLDTEA
;
A
#
# COMPACT_ATOMS: atom_id res chain seq x y z
N MET A 1 38.02 -7.39 -30.36
CA MET A 1 38.90 -7.65 -29.21
C MET A 1 38.03 -7.96 -27.99
N PRO A 2 38.22 -9.12 -27.33
CA PRO A 2 37.55 -9.37 -26.05
C PRO A 2 38.05 -8.33 -25.03
N LYS A 3 37.11 -7.64 -24.36
CA LYS A 3 37.46 -6.73 -23.25
C LYS A 3 37.95 -7.62 -22.10
N PHE A 4 39.20 -7.46 -21.67
CA PHE A 4 39.71 -8.10 -20.46
C PHE A 4 38.92 -7.56 -19.27
N ILE A 5 37.90 -8.32 -18.86
CA ILE A 5 37.10 -8.00 -17.67
C ILE A 5 37.96 -8.29 -16.46
N ASN A 6 38.07 -7.30 -15.57
CA ASN A 6 38.88 -7.40 -14.36
C ASN A 6 38.41 -8.62 -13.52
N PRO A 7 39.32 -9.51 -13.08
CA PRO A 7 38.94 -10.77 -12.40
C PRO A 7 38.09 -10.54 -11.15
N ILE A 8 38.30 -9.42 -10.45
CA ILE A 8 37.51 -9.02 -9.28
C ILE A 8 36.05 -8.73 -9.65
N THR A 9 35.81 -8.10 -10.80
CA THR A 9 34.46 -7.81 -11.29
C THR A 9 33.72 -9.09 -11.67
N MET A 10 34.42 -10.03 -12.30
CA MET A 10 33.84 -11.33 -12.67
C MET A 10 33.43 -12.13 -11.42
N TYR A 11 34.28 -12.18 -10.40
CA TYR A 11 33.98 -12.82 -9.12
C TYR A 11 32.72 -12.22 -8.47
N ARG A 12 32.60 -10.89 -8.44
CA ARG A 12 31.42 -10.19 -7.89
C ARG A 12 30.13 -10.50 -8.63
N ILE A 13 30.18 -10.59 -9.96
CA ILE A 13 29.01 -10.92 -10.79
C ILE A 13 28.55 -12.36 -10.51
N VAL A 14 29.50 -13.31 -10.45
CA VAL A 14 29.20 -14.70 -10.17
C VAL A 14 28.66 -14.86 -8.75
N SER A 15 29.28 -14.23 -7.74
CA SER A 15 28.79 -14.28 -6.36
C SER A 15 27.39 -13.69 -6.20
N MET A 16 27.08 -12.60 -6.92
CA MET A 16 25.74 -12.00 -6.92
C MET A 16 24.70 -12.93 -7.57
N GLY A 17 25.07 -13.60 -8.67
CA GLY A 17 24.23 -14.60 -9.31
C GLY A 17 23.93 -15.80 -8.40
N THR A 18 24.94 -16.29 -7.67
CA THR A 18 24.78 -17.38 -6.69
C THR A 18 23.87 -16.94 -5.53
N PHE A 19 24.06 -15.73 -5.01
CA PHE A 19 23.23 -15.17 -3.94
C PHE A 19 21.75 -15.06 -4.32
N CYS A 20 21.45 -14.57 -5.52
CA CYS A 20 20.09 -14.45 -6.02
C CYS A 20 19.41 -15.84 -6.13
N ARG A 21 20.16 -16.87 -6.55
CA ARG A 21 19.65 -18.24 -6.64
C ARG A 21 19.39 -18.87 -5.27
N THR A 22 20.20 -18.55 -4.27
CA THR A 22 20.00 -19.01 -2.89
C THR A 22 18.82 -18.32 -2.19
N ILE A 23 18.52 -17.07 -2.55
CA ILE A 23 17.44 -16.30 -1.90
C ILE A 23 16.06 -16.55 -2.51
N TRP A 24 16.01 -16.93 -3.79
CA TRP A 24 14.76 -17.24 -4.51
C TRP A 24 13.77 -18.15 -3.76
N PRO A 25 14.19 -19.29 -3.16
CA PRO A 25 13.26 -20.14 -2.41
C PRO A 25 12.69 -19.48 -1.15
N ILE A 26 13.38 -18.51 -0.56
CA ILE A 26 12.96 -17.80 0.66
C ILE A 26 12.09 -16.58 0.31
N PHE A 27 12.29 -16.01 -0.88
CA PHE A 27 11.60 -14.80 -1.32
C PHE A 27 10.08 -14.98 -1.39
N GLY A 28 9.61 -16.12 -1.92
CA GLY A 28 8.17 -16.41 -2.01
C GLY A 28 7.47 -16.41 -0.63
N PRO A 29 7.93 -17.23 0.33
CA PRO A 29 7.39 -17.23 1.69
C PRO A 29 7.45 -15.86 2.37
N LEU A 30 8.54 -15.11 2.19
CA LEU A 30 8.69 -13.78 2.78
C LEU A 30 7.67 -12.78 2.22
N MET A 31 7.47 -12.79 0.91
CA MET A 31 6.46 -11.93 0.26
C MET A 31 5.04 -12.31 0.68
N LEU A 32 4.74 -13.61 0.80
CA LEU A 32 3.43 -14.07 1.27
C LEU A 32 3.19 -13.65 2.72
N TYR A 33 4.19 -13.78 3.59
CA TYR A 33 4.10 -13.33 4.97
C TYR A 33 3.82 -11.82 5.06
N GLN A 34 4.56 -11.02 4.28
CA GLN A 34 4.36 -9.57 4.22
C GLN A 34 2.96 -9.22 3.70
N TYR A 35 2.45 -9.96 2.71
CA TYR A 35 1.11 -9.78 2.17
C TYR A 35 0.03 -10.05 3.22
N ILE A 36 0.10 -11.20 3.91
CA ILE A 36 -0.88 -11.55 4.95
C ILE A 36 -0.89 -10.48 6.05
N ARG A 37 0.29 -10.04 6.48
CA ARG A 37 0.42 -8.99 7.49
C ARG A 37 -0.21 -7.67 7.06
N GLN A 38 -0.05 -7.27 5.81
CA GLN A 38 -0.68 -6.06 5.28
C GLN A 38 -2.20 -6.17 5.28
N ILE A 39 -2.74 -7.31 4.85
CA ILE A 39 -4.19 -7.56 4.85
C ILE A 39 -4.76 -7.54 6.28
N ASP A 40 -4.07 -8.15 7.24
CA ASP A 40 -4.49 -8.15 8.66
C ASP A 40 -4.55 -6.72 9.23
N GLU A 41 -3.53 -5.89 8.94
CA GLU A 41 -3.49 -4.49 9.38
C GLU A 41 -4.62 -3.67 8.74
N GLU A 42 -4.92 -3.87 7.45
CA GLU A 42 -6.02 -3.21 6.74
C GLU A 42 -7.40 -3.57 7.33
N LEU A 43 -7.65 -4.87 7.58
CA LEU A 43 -8.90 -5.35 8.16
C LEU A 43 -9.14 -4.80 9.56
N ALA A 44 -8.08 -4.70 10.38
CA ALA A 44 -8.17 -4.10 11.72
C ALA A 44 -8.55 -2.62 11.68
N VAL A 45 -8.15 -1.87 10.65
CA VAL A 45 -8.56 -0.47 10.47
C VAL A 45 -10.02 -0.37 10.05
N VAL A 46 -10.45 -1.24 9.11
CA VAL A 46 -11.86 -1.30 8.68
C VAL A 46 -12.78 -1.59 9.86
N GLU A 47 -12.43 -2.55 10.71
CA GLU A 47 -13.21 -2.90 11.90
C GLU A 47 -13.37 -1.69 12.84
N LYS A 48 -12.28 -0.96 13.12
CA LYS A 48 -12.34 0.25 13.95
C LYS A 48 -13.24 1.33 13.34
N MET A 49 -13.17 1.52 12.01
CA MET A 49 -14.02 2.48 11.33
C MET A 49 -15.50 2.07 11.36
N PHE A 50 -15.79 0.77 11.21
CA PHE A 50 -17.15 0.24 11.30
C PHE A 50 -17.73 0.47 12.69
N TYR A 51 -16.97 0.17 13.75
CA TYR A 51 -17.41 0.46 15.12
C TYR A 51 -17.66 1.95 15.37
N ALA A 52 -16.89 2.83 14.73
CA ALA A 52 -17.06 4.28 14.85
C ALA A 52 -18.26 4.82 14.04
N SER A 53 -18.63 4.19 12.93
CA SER A 53 -19.61 4.73 11.98
C SER A 53 -21.07 4.37 12.30
N ASN A 54 -21.31 3.53 13.31
CA ASN A 54 -22.64 3.12 13.79
C ASN A 54 -23.56 2.62 12.65
N GLN A 55 -22.98 2.00 11.61
CA GLN A 55 -23.71 1.50 10.44
C GLN A 55 -24.11 0.03 10.60
N ASP A 56 -25.23 -0.34 9.99
CA ASP A 56 -25.83 -1.68 10.12
C ASP A 56 -25.13 -2.78 9.28
N SER A 57 -24.28 -2.44 8.31
CA SER A 57 -23.72 -3.41 7.35
C SER A 57 -22.21 -3.25 7.12
N PRO A 58 -21.38 -4.24 7.48
CA PRO A 58 -19.93 -4.21 7.29
C PRO A 58 -19.51 -4.37 5.82
N GLU A 59 -20.37 -4.95 4.98
CA GLU A 59 -20.11 -5.22 3.55
C GLU A 59 -19.89 -3.95 2.72
N LYS A 60 -20.34 -2.79 3.24
CA LYS A 60 -20.16 -1.49 2.59
C LYS A 60 -18.71 -0.99 2.67
N TYR A 61 -17.97 -1.37 3.72
CA TYR A 61 -16.61 -0.90 3.96
C TYR A 61 -15.55 -1.82 3.37
N PHE A 62 -15.79 -3.13 3.42
CA PHE A 62 -14.89 -4.12 2.85
C PHE A 62 -15.70 -5.23 2.18
N ASN A 63 -15.47 -5.40 0.88
CA ASN A 63 -16.09 -6.47 0.11
C ASN A 63 -14.99 -7.35 -0.51
N PRO A 64 -14.78 -8.58 -0.01
CA PRO A 64 -13.73 -9.47 -0.50
C PRO A 64 -13.99 -10.00 -1.92
N ASN A 65 -15.21 -9.85 -2.44
CA ASN A 65 -15.57 -10.25 -3.81
C ASN A 65 -15.20 -9.19 -4.86
N LYS A 66 -14.77 -8.00 -4.44
CA LYS A 66 -14.25 -6.96 -5.35
C LYS A 66 -12.74 -7.15 -5.53
N ILE A 67 -12.21 -6.76 -6.69
CA ILE A 67 -10.76 -6.75 -6.96
C ILE A 67 -10.03 -6.15 -5.77
N SER A 68 -9.02 -6.86 -5.23
CA SER A 68 -8.39 -6.63 -3.93
C SER A 68 -8.01 -5.17 -3.64
N LEU A 69 -7.58 -4.42 -4.66
CA LEU A 69 -7.22 -2.99 -4.54
C LEU A 69 -8.42 -2.03 -4.40
N LEU A 70 -9.63 -2.49 -4.73
CA LEU A 70 -10.88 -1.74 -4.72
C LEU A 70 -11.81 -2.16 -3.56
N GLY A 71 -11.37 -3.07 -2.69
CA GLY A 71 -12.14 -3.53 -1.52
C GLY A 71 -12.55 -2.37 -0.60
N HIS A 72 -11.70 -1.36 -0.48
CA HIS A 72 -11.84 -0.19 0.40
C HIS A 72 -12.49 1.04 -0.24
N TRP A 73 -13.21 0.86 -1.36
CA TRP A 73 -13.74 1.97 -2.19
C TRP A 73 -14.53 3.02 -1.39
N ARG A 74 -15.26 2.62 -0.33
CA ARG A 74 -16.06 3.52 0.48
C ARG A 74 -15.20 4.44 1.37
N ILE A 75 -14.13 3.91 1.96
CA ILE A 75 -13.20 4.68 2.78
C ILE A 75 -12.46 5.70 1.92
N SER A 76 -12.02 5.29 0.73
CA SER A 76 -11.38 6.21 -0.24
C SER A 76 -12.32 7.34 -0.66
N GLN A 77 -13.60 7.03 -0.88
CA GLN A 77 -14.62 8.02 -1.22
C GLN A 77 -14.87 9.01 -0.08
N ASP A 78 -15.00 8.53 1.16
CA ASP A 78 -15.21 9.38 2.33
C ASP A 78 -14.00 10.31 2.55
N LEU A 79 -12.77 9.79 2.42
CA LEU A 79 -11.54 10.60 2.49
C LEU A 79 -11.47 11.67 1.39
N GLU A 80 -11.87 11.34 0.15
CA GLU A 80 -11.90 12.31 -0.94
C GLU A 80 -12.91 13.43 -0.66
N SER A 81 -14.07 13.10 -0.09
CA SER A 81 -15.08 14.09 0.29
C SER A 81 -14.58 15.03 1.39
N LEU A 82 -13.89 14.50 2.40
CA LEU A 82 -13.26 15.28 3.46
C LEU A 82 -12.16 16.18 2.90
N HIS A 83 -11.32 15.66 2.01
CA HIS A 83 -10.27 16.44 1.37
C HIS A 83 -10.83 17.63 0.57
N LYS A 84 -11.90 17.40 -0.22
CA LYS A 84 -12.60 18.48 -0.94
C LYS A 84 -13.21 19.50 0.02
N PHE A 85 -13.83 19.03 1.10
CA PHE A 85 -14.41 19.90 2.12
C PHE A 85 -13.35 20.79 2.78
N ILE A 86 -12.22 20.21 3.22
CA ILE A 86 -11.11 20.93 3.85
C ILE A 86 -10.50 21.96 2.89
N ASN A 87 -10.24 21.58 1.64
CA ASN A 87 -9.72 22.52 0.64
C ASN A 87 -10.67 23.69 0.38
N ASN A 88 -11.97 23.43 0.29
CA ASN A 88 -12.97 24.47 0.11
C ASN A 88 -13.05 25.40 1.33
N TYR A 89 -12.91 24.87 2.55
CA TYR A 89 -12.86 25.65 3.78
C TYR A 89 -11.61 26.53 3.86
N SER A 90 -10.44 25.97 3.56
CA SER A 90 -9.16 26.71 3.54
C SER A 90 -9.22 27.88 2.56
N ASN A 91 -9.84 27.69 1.39
CA ASN A 91 -9.94 28.73 0.37
C ASN A 91 -10.92 29.85 0.78
N LYS A 92 -12.03 29.51 1.46
CA LYS A 92 -12.93 30.53 2.04
C LYS A 92 -12.23 31.34 3.14
N GLY A 93 -11.52 30.67 4.04
CA GLY A 93 -10.78 31.34 5.12
C GLY A 93 -9.72 32.33 4.63
N SER A 94 -9.08 32.08 3.48
CA SER A 94 -8.16 33.05 2.86
C SER A 94 -8.87 34.28 2.29
N LEU A 95 -10.09 34.12 1.76
CA LEU A 95 -10.89 35.24 1.23
C LEU A 95 -11.45 36.13 2.34
N ASP A 96 -11.71 35.55 3.51
CA ASP A 96 -12.24 36.27 4.68
C ASP A 96 -11.14 37.07 5.42
N THR A 97 -9.86 36.78 5.19
CA THR A 97 -8.69 37.51 5.76
C THR A 97 -8.12 38.61 4.86
N GLU A 98 -8.56 38.69 3.60
CA GLU A 98 -8.11 39.70 2.63
C GLU A 98 -9.13 40.85 2.41
N ALA A 99 -10.23 40.86 3.17
CA ALA A 99 -11.28 41.89 3.18
C ALA A 99 -11.30 42.67 4.50
#